data_AF-A0A2K0WT69-F1
#
_entry.id   AF-A0A2K0WT69-F1
#
_cell.length_a   1.000
_cell.length_b   1.000
_cell.length_c   1.000
_cell.angle_alpha   90.00
_cell.angle_beta   90.00
_cell.angle_gamma   90.00
#
_symmetry.space_group_name_H-M   'P 1'
#
loop_
_entity.id
_entity.type
_entity.pdbx_description
1 polymer ?
#
loop_
_entity_poly.entity_id
_entity_poly.type
_entity_poly.pdbx_seq_one_letter_code
_entity_poly.pdbx_strand_id
1 'polypeptide(L)'
;MPTIFCCNAIEPYRSQYLSHQSKFNNFLSWGSFPRDSTLDEAQHDLSELNPSYAVQLVRQVNFGPLESKRYFIPQDSSEGQYIEVSEQDLIQANFKKANTYKNYKCRGHNKFFEVNIYQKDPFNKHHWRANIARPAGLIDL
;
A
#
# COMPACT_ATOMS: atom_id res chain seq x y z
N MET A 1 6.41 15.43 -7.26
CA MET A 1 5.72 14.46 -6.39
C MET A 1 4.64 13.78 -7.23
N PRO A 2 4.53 12.44 -7.21
CA PRO A 2 3.51 11.75 -7.99
C PRO A 2 2.19 11.65 -7.21
N THR A 3 1.12 12.09 -7.85
CA THR A 3 -0.23 11.99 -7.29
C THR A 3 -0.59 10.53 -7.02
N ILE A 4 -1.25 10.29 -5.88
CA ILE A 4 -1.71 8.97 -5.46
C ILE A 4 -2.66 8.41 -6.51
N PHE A 5 -3.66 9.21 -6.87
CA PHE A 5 -4.66 8.92 -7.89
C PHE A 5 -4.53 9.86 -9.09
N CYS A 6 -4.89 9.41 -10.28
CA CYS A 6 -4.76 10.23 -11.49
C CYS A 6 -5.79 11.37 -11.57
N CYS A 7 -6.94 11.21 -10.89
CA CYS A 7 -8.02 12.20 -10.81
C CYS A 7 -9.04 11.76 -9.74
N ASN A 8 -10.12 12.52 -9.56
CA ASN A 8 -11.25 12.19 -8.70
C ASN A 8 -12.24 11.16 -9.30
N ALA A 9 -12.20 10.93 -10.62
CA ALA A 9 -13.10 10.01 -11.33
C ALA A 9 -12.65 8.53 -11.26
N ILE A 10 -12.19 8.09 -10.09
CA ILE A 10 -11.84 6.68 -9.86
C ILE A 10 -13.08 5.93 -9.40
N GLU A 11 -13.42 4.85 -10.12
CA GLU A 11 -14.59 4.02 -9.84
C GLU A 11 -14.17 2.62 -9.36
N PRO A 12 -14.92 2.01 -8.42
CA PRO A 12 -14.71 0.61 -8.04
C PRO A 12 -14.81 -0.33 -9.26
N TYR A 13 -13.93 -1.31 -9.33
CA TYR A 13 -13.96 -2.35 -10.36
C TYR A 13 -14.31 -3.70 -9.74
N ARG A 14 -15.45 -4.28 -10.17
CA ARG A 14 -16.04 -5.52 -9.63
C ARG A 14 -16.26 -5.43 -8.11
N SER A 15 -17.21 -4.59 -7.71
CA SER A 15 -17.54 -4.35 -6.31
C SER A 15 -17.94 -5.64 -5.59
N GLN A 16 -17.05 -6.15 -4.74
CA GLN A 16 -17.37 -7.16 -3.73
C GLN A 16 -17.34 -6.47 -2.36
N TYR A 17 -18.28 -6.83 -1.50
CA TYR A 17 -18.21 -6.44 -0.09
C TYR A 17 -17.11 -7.28 0.57
N LEU A 18 -16.10 -6.61 1.13
CA LEU A 18 -14.92 -7.28 1.65
C LEU A 18 -14.80 -7.01 3.14
N SER A 19 -14.21 -7.98 3.85
CA SER A 19 -13.64 -7.72 5.17
C SER A 19 -12.69 -6.52 5.06
N HIS A 20 -12.75 -5.61 6.05
CA HIS A 20 -11.95 -4.37 6.08
C HIS A 20 -12.41 -3.23 5.16
N GLN A 21 -13.69 -3.19 4.77
CA GLN A 21 -14.28 -2.09 4.00
C GLN A 21 -13.96 -0.69 4.56
N SER A 22 -13.97 -0.52 5.89
CA SER A 22 -13.64 0.76 6.54
C SER A 22 -12.23 1.22 6.20
N LYS A 23 -11.22 0.34 6.29
CA LYS A 23 -9.82 0.63 5.95
C LYS A 23 -9.67 1.12 4.51
N PHE A 24 -10.35 0.46 3.56
CA PHE A 24 -10.35 0.89 2.16
C PHE A 24 -10.99 2.27 1.97
N ASN A 25 -12.15 2.51 2.59
CA ASN A 25 -12.86 3.78 2.50
C ASN A 25 -12.03 4.92 3.10
N ASN A 26 -11.38 4.68 4.24
CA ASN A 26 -10.55 5.67 4.92
C ASN A 26 -9.34 6.05 4.07
N PHE A 27 -8.68 5.06 3.46
CA PHE A 27 -7.55 5.33 2.57
C PHE A 27 -7.97 6.09 1.31
N LEU A 28 -9.08 5.71 0.68
CA LEU A 28 -9.61 6.42 -0.48
C LEU A 28 -10.01 7.86 -0.17
N SER A 29 -10.66 8.07 0.97
CA SER A 29 -11.08 9.40 1.44
C SER A 29 -9.87 10.31 1.61
N TRP A 30 -8.83 9.81 2.30
CA TRP A 30 -7.58 10.53 2.48
C TRP A 30 -6.82 10.77 1.17
N GLY A 31 -6.71 9.75 0.33
CA GLY A 31 -5.97 9.79 -0.94
C GLY A 31 -6.71 10.52 -2.06
N SER A 32 -7.90 11.05 -1.81
CA SER A 32 -8.75 11.67 -2.83
C SER A 32 -8.02 12.80 -3.55
N PHE A 33 -8.19 12.87 -4.87
CA PHE A 33 -7.48 13.83 -5.70
C PHE A 33 -7.95 15.28 -5.43
N PRO A 34 -7.04 16.27 -5.39
CA PRO A 34 -5.59 16.16 -5.57
C PRO A 34 -4.87 15.79 -4.26
N ARG A 35 -4.15 14.66 -4.26
CA ARG A 35 -3.26 14.27 -3.17
C ARG A 35 -1.97 13.70 -3.72
N ASP A 36 -0.88 14.35 -3.32
CA ASP A 36 0.48 13.87 -3.51
C ASP A 36 0.99 13.25 -2.22
N SER A 37 1.86 12.28 -2.36
CA SER A 37 2.72 11.81 -1.27
C SER A 37 4.11 11.59 -1.82
N THR A 38 5.08 11.66 -0.94
CA THR A 38 6.47 11.35 -1.23
C THR A 38 6.94 10.42 -0.14
N LEU A 39 7.65 9.37 -0.54
CA LEU A 39 8.33 8.49 0.40
C LEU A 39 9.38 9.33 1.12
N ASP A 40 9.29 9.41 2.45
CA ASP A 40 10.41 9.87 3.24
C ASP A 40 11.45 8.76 3.25
N GLU A 41 12.66 9.07 2.79
CA GLU A 41 13.77 8.11 2.73
C GLU A 41 14.31 7.78 4.12
N ALA A 42 13.90 8.54 5.14
CA ALA A 42 14.11 8.15 6.53
C ALA A 42 13.41 6.81 6.82
N GLN A 43 14.17 5.87 7.38
CA GLN A 43 13.62 4.62 7.84
C GLN A 43 12.60 4.89 8.95
N HIS A 44 11.39 4.36 8.79
CA HIS A 44 10.35 4.49 9.82
C HIS A 44 10.37 3.26 10.73
N ASP A 45 10.55 3.45 12.03
CA ASP A 45 10.36 2.36 12.98
C ASP A 45 8.86 2.11 13.24
N LEU A 46 8.28 1.20 12.46
CA LEU A 46 6.86 0.84 12.61
C LEU A 46 6.59 0.04 13.89
N SER A 47 7.63 -0.36 14.63
CA SER A 47 7.50 -0.92 15.97
C SER A 47 7.09 0.18 16.95
N GLU A 48 7.69 1.36 16.85
CA GLU A 48 7.36 2.54 17.66
C GLU A 48 6.01 3.14 17.26
N LEU A 49 5.78 3.34 15.95
CA LEU A 49 4.52 3.89 15.44
C LEU A 49 3.32 2.95 15.66
N ASN A 50 3.60 1.65 15.82
CA ASN A 50 2.64 0.58 16.07
C ASN A 50 1.32 0.67 15.25
N PRO A 51 1.37 0.81 13.91
CA PRO A 51 0.16 0.95 13.12
C PRO A 51 -0.64 -0.36 13.12
N SER A 52 -1.97 -0.24 13.11
CA SER A 52 -2.89 -1.39 13.15
C SER A 52 -3.01 -2.13 11.82
N TYR A 53 -2.62 -1.49 10.71
CA TYR A 53 -2.53 -2.05 9.37
C TYR A 53 -1.64 -1.17 8.48
N ALA A 54 -1.29 -1.68 7.30
CA ALA A 54 -0.74 -0.88 6.22
C ALA A 54 -1.59 -1.06 4.95
N VAL A 55 -1.45 -0.14 4.01
CA VAL A 55 -2.11 -0.15 2.71
C VAL A 55 -1.05 -0.19 1.63
N GLN A 56 -1.17 -1.10 0.68
CA GLN A 56 -0.40 -1.08 -0.54
C GLN A 56 -1.27 -0.54 -1.66
N LEU A 57 -0.78 0.47 -2.38
CA LEU A 57 -1.37 0.98 -3.60
C LEU A 57 -0.52 0.56 -4.79
N VAL A 58 -1.12 -0.21 -5.68
CA VAL A 58 -0.55 -0.67 -6.94
C VAL A 58 -1.20 0.13 -8.06
N ARG A 59 -0.43 0.88 -8.84
CA ARG A 59 -0.90 1.60 -10.04
C ARG A 59 -0.39 0.88 -11.27
N GLN A 60 -1.28 0.63 -12.22
CA GLN A 60 -0.95 0.02 -13.50
C GLN A 60 -1.72 0.71 -14.63
N VAL A 61 -1.19 0.62 -15.84
CA VAL A 61 -1.98 0.88 -17.05
C VAL A 61 -2.99 -0.26 -17.18
N ASN A 62 -4.23 0.04 -17.57
CA ASN A 62 -5.25 -1.00 -17.76
C ASN A 62 -4.78 -2.05 -18.79
N PHE A 63 -4.71 -3.33 -18.37
CA PHE A 63 -4.10 -4.44 -19.14
C PHE A 63 -2.65 -4.19 -19.61
N GLY A 64 -1.91 -3.35 -18.88
CA GLY A 64 -0.56 -2.93 -19.25
C GLY A 64 0.43 -3.07 -18.10
N PRO A 65 1.61 -2.43 -18.21
CA PRO A 65 2.66 -2.54 -17.22
C PRO A 65 2.27 -1.90 -15.88
N LEU A 66 2.88 -2.42 -14.81
CA LEU A 66 2.89 -1.80 -13.50
C LEU A 66 3.65 -0.47 -13.57
N GLU A 67 3.06 0.60 -13.04
CA GLU A 67 3.70 1.93 -12.98
C GLU A 67 4.31 2.21 -11.62
N SER A 68 3.62 1.83 -10.53
CA SER A 68 4.13 2.07 -9.19
C SER A 68 3.53 1.12 -8.17
N LYS A 69 4.31 0.83 -7.13
CA LYS A 69 3.87 0.14 -5.93
C LYS A 69 4.30 0.98 -4.74
N ARG A 70 3.33 1.42 -3.93
CA ARG A 70 3.53 2.36 -2.82
C ARG A 70 2.88 1.82 -1.57
N TYR A 71 3.41 2.17 -0.41
CA TYR A 71 2.96 1.65 0.87
C TYR A 71 2.66 2.77 1.85
N PHE A 72 1.60 2.60 2.62
CA PHE A 72 1.09 3.62 3.51
C PHE A 72 0.70 3.03 4.85
N ILE A 73 0.95 3.74 5.94
CA ILE A 73 0.42 3.42 7.26
C ILE A 73 -0.40 4.60 7.79
N PRO A 74 -1.42 4.36 8.63
CA PRO A 74 -2.09 5.43 9.34
C PRO A 74 -1.11 6.09 10.34
N GLN A 75 -1.08 7.42 10.37
CA GLN A 75 -0.17 8.20 11.23
C GLN A 75 -0.53 8.10 12.72
N ASP A 76 -1.81 7.88 13.03
CA ASP A 76 -2.35 7.78 14.38
C ASP A 76 -3.30 6.57 14.50
N SER A 77 -3.70 6.27 15.74
CA SER A 77 -4.83 5.36 16.00
C SER A 77 -6.18 5.93 15.52
N SER A 78 -6.22 7.22 15.19
CA SER A 78 -7.36 7.91 14.60
C SER A 78 -7.28 7.83 13.08
N GLU A 79 -8.24 7.13 12.48
CA GLU A 79 -8.31 6.94 11.03
C GLU A 79 -8.43 8.30 10.31
N GLY A 80 -7.50 8.65 9.41
CA GLY A 80 -7.68 9.86 8.60
C GLY A 80 -6.44 10.46 7.94
N GLN A 81 -5.23 10.22 8.47
CA GLN A 81 -3.98 10.62 7.83
C GLN A 81 -3.09 9.41 7.63
N TYR A 82 -2.39 9.39 6.50
CA TYR A 82 -1.44 8.34 6.17
C TYR A 82 -0.09 8.95 5.82
N ILE A 83 0.96 8.21 6.16
CA ILE A 83 2.32 8.48 5.73
C ILE A 83 2.77 7.38 4.77
N GLU A 84 3.56 7.75 3.77
CA GLU A 84 4.16 6.81 2.83
C GLU A 84 5.41 6.20 3.47
N VAL A 85 5.50 4.88 3.47
CA VAL A 85 6.61 4.11 4.06
C VAL A 85 7.22 3.18 3.02
N SER A 86 8.42 2.68 3.29
CA SER A 86 9.07 1.75 2.40
C SER A 86 8.53 0.33 2.58
N GLU A 87 8.72 -0.51 1.56
CA GLU A 87 8.45 -1.95 1.69
C GLU A 87 9.33 -2.60 2.76
N GLN A 88 10.56 -2.11 2.92
CA GLN A 88 11.51 -2.62 3.91
C GLN A 88 11.02 -2.35 5.33
N ASP A 89 10.37 -1.21 5.59
CA ASP A 89 9.78 -0.91 6.89
C ASP A 89 8.69 -1.92 7.26
N LEU A 90 7.83 -2.28 6.30
CA LEU A 90 6.79 -3.28 6.48
C LEU A 90 7.36 -4.68 6.75
N ILE A 91 8.40 -5.07 6.03
CA ILE A 91 9.08 -6.37 6.22
C ILE A 91 9.71 -6.44 7.61
N GLN A 92 10.44 -5.39 8.01
CA GLN A 92 11.10 -5.33 9.32
C GLN A 92 10.09 -5.39 10.47
N ALA A 93 8.92 -4.77 10.30
CA ALA A 93 7.84 -4.81 11.28
C ALA A 93 6.88 -6.02 11.13
N ASN A 94 7.25 -7.00 10.32
CA ASN A 94 6.52 -8.27 10.13
C ASN A 94 5.05 -8.09 9.71
N PHE A 95 4.82 -7.12 8.81
CA PHE A 95 3.54 -6.98 8.12
C PHE A 95 3.41 -8.01 6.99
N LYS A 96 2.24 -8.63 6.88
CA LYS A 96 1.89 -9.55 5.79
C LYS A 96 0.64 -9.08 5.07
N LYS A 97 0.59 -9.33 3.75
CA LYS A 97 -0.58 -9.06 2.92
C LYS A 97 -1.77 -9.87 3.46
N ALA A 98 -2.80 -9.17 3.90
CA ALA A 98 -4.07 -9.79 4.23
C ALA A 98 -4.71 -10.31 2.93
N ASN A 99 -5.50 -11.38 3.04
CA ASN A 99 -6.22 -11.95 1.89
C ASN A 99 -7.46 -11.11 1.52
N THR A 100 -7.28 -9.80 1.37
CA THR A 100 -8.32 -8.81 1.01
C THR A 100 -7.72 -7.71 0.15
N TYR A 101 -8.37 -7.39 -0.96
CA TYR A 101 -7.92 -6.39 -1.93
C TYR A 101 -9.10 -5.75 -2.65
N LYS A 102 -8.96 -4.48 -3.03
CA LYS A 102 -9.95 -3.78 -3.86
C LYS A 102 -9.33 -3.19 -5.10
N ASN A 103 -10.07 -3.34 -6.19
CA ASN A 103 -9.69 -2.80 -7.47
C ASN A 103 -10.52 -1.58 -7.82
N TYR A 104 -9.86 -0.62 -8.46
CA TYR A 104 -10.46 0.60 -8.96
C TYR A 104 -9.91 0.90 -10.35
N LYS A 105 -10.67 1.62 -11.15
CA LYS A 105 -10.24 2.05 -12.49
C LYS A 105 -10.52 3.53 -12.70
N CYS A 106 -9.72 4.14 -13.53
CA CYS A 106 -10.01 5.44 -14.13
C CYS A 106 -10.04 5.27 -15.64
N ARG A 107 -11.22 5.41 -16.25
CA ARG A 107 -11.37 5.29 -17.70
C ARG A 107 -10.71 6.45 -18.44
N GLY A 108 -10.84 7.67 -17.94
CA GLY A 108 -10.31 8.88 -18.59
C GLY A 108 -8.79 8.87 -18.76
N HIS A 109 -8.05 8.21 -17.86
CA HIS A 109 -6.59 8.12 -17.90
C HIS A 109 -6.06 6.71 -18.22
N ASN A 110 -6.96 5.77 -18.55
CA ASN A 110 -6.64 4.36 -18.78
C ASN A 110 -5.81 3.71 -17.65
N LYS A 111 -6.15 4.04 -16.39
CA LYS A 111 -5.43 3.55 -15.20
C LYS A 111 -6.26 2.54 -14.42
N PHE A 112 -5.55 1.62 -13.77
CA PHE A 112 -6.11 0.66 -12.85
C PHE A 112 -5.32 0.69 -11.53
N PHE A 113 -6.03 0.54 -10.43
CA PHE A 113 -5.48 0.64 -9.08
C PHE A 113 -5.91 -0.59 -8.29
N GLU A 114 -4.95 -1.30 -7.71
CA GLU A 114 -5.22 -2.34 -6.71
C GLU A 114 -4.78 -1.81 -5.35
N VAL A 115 -5.70 -1.88 -4.38
CA VAL A 115 -5.47 -1.48 -2.99
C VAL A 115 -5.50 -2.75 -2.15
N ASN A 116 -4.41 -3.05 -1.46
CA ASN A 116 -4.30 -4.23 -0.60
C ASN A 116 -4.10 -3.80 0.86
N ILE A 117 -4.56 -4.63 1.80
CA ILE A 117 -4.33 -4.42 3.23
C ILE A 117 -3.20 -5.34 3.70
N TYR A 118 -2.33 -4.82 4.57
CA TYR A 118 -1.32 -5.58 5.29
C TYR A 118 -1.59 -5.49 6.79
N GLN A 119 -1.32 -6.55 7.54
CA GLN A 119 -1.48 -6.60 8.99
C GLN A 119 -0.25 -7.25 9.63
N LYS A 120 0.08 -6.86 10.87
CA LYS A 120 1.13 -7.54 11.64
C LYS A 120 0.75 -9.00 11.80
N ASP A 121 1.69 -9.89 11.51
CA ASP A 121 1.51 -11.31 11.77
C ASP A 121 1.77 -11.58 13.26
N PRO A 122 0.76 -12.02 14.04
CA PRO A 122 0.93 -12.21 15.48
C PRO A 122 1.77 -13.44 15.85
N PHE A 123 2.01 -14.35 14.91
CA PHE A 123 2.65 -15.65 15.15
C PHE A 123 4.15 -15.64 14.81
N ASN A 124 4.60 -14.72 13.96
CA ASN A 124 5.96 -14.73 13.44
C ASN A 124 6.89 -13.77 14.19
N LYS A 125 6.96 -13.89 15.52
CA LYS A 125 7.93 -13.13 16.35
C LYS A 125 9.36 -13.71 16.32
N HIS A 126 9.59 -14.83 15.63
CA HIS A 126 10.79 -15.65 15.79
C HIS A 126 11.64 -15.94 14.53
N HIS A 127 11.27 -15.49 13.33
CA HIS A 127 12.15 -15.65 12.15
C HIS A 127 12.90 -14.37 11.80
N TRP A 128 13.79 -13.93 12.71
CA TRP A 128 14.71 -12.83 12.45
C TRP A 128 15.95 -13.23 11.62
N ARG A 129 16.14 -14.49 11.21
CA ARG A 129 17.27 -14.86 10.32
C ARG A 129 16.98 -16.00 9.34
N ALA A 130 17.59 -15.83 8.16
CA ALA A 130 17.91 -16.81 7.13
C ALA A 130 16.86 -17.06 6.02
N ASN A 131 16.58 -16.04 5.21
CA ASN A 131 16.81 -16.14 3.75
C ASN A 131 16.74 -14.73 3.16
N ILE A 132 17.91 -14.12 2.99
CA ILE A 132 18.09 -12.97 2.10
C ILE A 132 17.82 -13.51 0.69
N ALA A 133 16.56 -13.48 0.26
CA ALA A 133 16.27 -13.52 -1.16
C ALA A 133 16.81 -12.20 -1.73
N ARG A 134 17.89 -12.33 -2.50
CA ARG A 134 18.66 -11.24 -3.10
C ARG A 134 17.71 -10.22 -3.78
N PRO A 135 18.02 -8.92 -3.74
CA PRO A 135 17.28 -7.93 -4.52
C PRO A 135 17.30 -8.34 -5.99
N ALA A 136 16.16 -8.20 -6.67
CA ALA A 136 15.97 -8.51 -8.09
C ALA A 136 16.68 -7.49 -9.00
N GLY A 137 18.00 -7.32 -8.83
CA GLY A 137 18.82 -6.33 -9.54
C GLY A 137 20.22 -6.79 -9.95
N LEU A 138 20.56 -8.07 -9.80
CA LEU A 138 21.84 -8.63 -10.28
C LEU A 138 21.58 -9.87 -11.12
N ILE A 139 21.21 -9.66 -12.38
CA ILE A 139 21.47 -10.60 -13.46
C ILE A 139 22.60 -9.94 -14.26
N ASP A 140 23.82 -10.41 -14.06
CA ASP A 140 24.92 -10.18 -15.00
C ASP A 140 24.95 -11.40 -15.93
N LEU A 141 25.12 -11.13 -17.24
CA LEU A 141 25.09 -12.09 -18.35
C LEU A 141 26.27 -13.06 -18.31
#